data_AF-A0A840TVF9-F1
#
_entry.id   AF-A0A840TVF9-F1
#
_cell.length_a   1.000
_cell.length_b   1.000
_cell.length_c   1.000
_cell.angle_alpha   90.00
_cell.angle_beta   90.00
_cell.angle_gamma   90.00
#
_symmetry.space_group_name_H-M   'P 1'
#
loop_
_entity.id
_entity.type
_entity.pdbx_description
1 polymer ?
#
loop_
_entity_poly.entity_id
_entity_poly.type
_entity_poly.pdbx_seq_one_letter_code
_entity_poly.pdbx_strand_id
1 'polypeptide(L)'
;MGRIKTGANSRFAKAGVSCFYDSEVLNSSFVHLMKFSAKNPRLRKAAKRCLQLDHTLLMSEATNYIPKTELELEAWMKANCFNFQSYSINGNAIFEGYGIDRFGSLFIWYYTERGERNTLKYFQTEEEIVEYVFTELQNDKWAKAHCIGFTTNKNEAVELSEKLNSLTIDFFQDEIPYYGLNNPVFRTFVLGCDWKRVNDLKQKYYKAPS
;
A
#
# COMPACT_ATOMS: atom_id res chain seq x y z
N MET A 1 -42.71 -63.70 -41.31
CA MET A 1 -41.38 -64.31 -41.47
C MET A 1 -40.35 -63.30 -40.98
N GLY A 2 -39.94 -63.35 -39.71
CA GLY A 2 -38.62 -63.88 -39.26
C GLY A 2 -37.61 -62.72 -39.18
N ARG A 3 -36.97 -62.34 -38.08
CA ARG A 3 -36.29 -63.11 -37.02
C ARG A 3 -35.99 -62.15 -35.84
N ILE A 4 -36.21 -62.56 -34.59
CA ILE A 4 -35.80 -61.82 -33.38
C ILE A 4 -34.35 -62.19 -33.03
N LYS A 5 -33.53 -61.21 -32.60
CA LYS A 5 -32.37 -61.41 -31.72
C LYS A 5 -32.26 -60.27 -30.72
N THR A 6 -32.09 -60.61 -29.45
CA THR A 6 -31.90 -59.75 -28.28
C THR A 6 -30.42 -59.66 -27.85
N GLY A 7 -30.06 -58.56 -27.17
CA GLY A 7 -29.15 -58.57 -26.01
C GLY A 7 -27.74 -57.98 -26.16
N ALA A 8 -27.48 -56.84 -25.52
CA ALA A 8 -26.60 -56.71 -24.33
C ALA A 8 -26.49 -55.24 -23.87
N ASN A 9 -26.90 -54.96 -22.63
CA ASN A 9 -26.55 -53.74 -21.88
C ASN A 9 -25.33 -54.03 -21.01
N SER A 10 -24.30 -53.17 -20.99
CA SER A 10 -23.48 -52.97 -19.79
C SER A 10 -22.52 -51.76 -19.85
N ARG A 11 -22.76 -50.86 -18.89
CA ARG A 11 -21.79 -50.24 -17.96
C ARG A 11 -20.92 -49.07 -18.45
N PHE A 12 -21.26 -47.91 -17.87
CA PHE A 12 -20.39 -46.78 -17.58
C PHE A 12 -19.04 -47.20 -16.96
N ALA A 13 -17.97 -46.48 -17.32
CA ALA A 13 -16.80 -46.30 -16.46
C ALA A 13 -16.56 -44.80 -16.24
N LYS A 14 -16.92 -44.34 -15.03
CA LYS A 14 -16.49 -43.09 -14.42
C LYS A 14 -15.20 -43.43 -13.66
N ALA A 15 -14.09 -42.80 -14.00
CA ALA A 15 -12.90 -42.73 -13.14
C ALA A 15 -12.33 -41.33 -13.39
N GLY A 16 -12.37 -40.37 -12.47
CA GLY A 16 -12.13 -40.51 -11.03
C GLY A 16 -10.62 -40.51 -10.81
N VAL A 17 -9.95 -39.40 -11.12
CA VAL A 17 -8.60 -39.14 -10.61
C VAL A 17 -8.78 -38.29 -9.36
N SER A 18 -8.48 -38.91 -8.23
CA SER A 18 -8.48 -38.36 -6.89
C SER A 18 -7.43 -37.26 -6.74
N CYS A 19 -7.85 -36.09 -6.27
CA CYS A 19 -6.93 -35.14 -5.65
C CYS A 19 -6.52 -35.71 -4.29
N PHE A 20 -5.26 -36.16 -4.18
CA PHE A 20 -4.62 -36.26 -2.88
C PHE A 20 -4.03 -34.89 -2.56
N TYR A 21 -4.53 -34.29 -1.49
CA TYR A 21 -3.93 -33.17 -0.80
C TYR A 21 -2.95 -33.77 0.20
N ASP A 22 -1.65 -33.65 -0.05
CA ASP A 22 -0.63 -33.87 0.97
C ASP A 22 -0.05 -32.50 1.34
N SER A 23 -0.51 -31.97 2.46
CA SER A 23 0.30 -31.07 3.26
C SER A 23 1.21 -31.93 4.11
N GLU A 24 2.53 -31.78 3.98
CA GLU A 24 3.43 -31.86 5.10
C GLU A 24 4.80 -31.31 4.72
N VAL A 25 5.26 -30.41 5.58
CA VAL A 25 6.55 -29.73 5.53
C VAL A 25 7.64 -30.74 5.87
N LEU A 26 8.67 -30.90 5.04
CA LEU A 26 10.03 -31.17 5.53
C LEU A 26 11.08 -30.96 4.44
N ASN A 27 12.04 -30.14 4.84
CA ASN A 27 13.25 -29.73 4.16
C ASN A 27 14.14 -30.94 3.83
N SER A 28 14.41 -31.22 2.55
CA SER A 28 15.56 -32.03 2.13
C SER A 28 15.71 -31.97 0.61
N SER A 29 16.84 -31.43 0.19
CA SER A 29 17.36 -31.36 -1.17
C SER A 29 17.22 -32.68 -1.96
N PHE A 30 16.55 -32.63 -3.12
CA PHE A 30 16.92 -33.47 -4.26
C PHE A 30 16.42 -32.83 -5.55
N VAL A 31 17.36 -32.28 -6.32
CA VAL A 31 17.11 -31.82 -7.70
C VAL A 31 16.86 -33.06 -8.55
N HIS A 32 15.60 -33.39 -8.83
CA HIS A 32 15.27 -34.30 -9.92
C HIS A 32 15.20 -33.51 -11.22
N LEU A 33 16.34 -33.43 -11.91
CA LEU A 33 16.46 -32.78 -13.21
C LEU A 33 15.87 -33.69 -14.30
N MET A 34 14.56 -33.57 -14.58
CA MET A 34 13.96 -34.21 -15.76
C MET A 34 14.36 -33.45 -17.03
N LYS A 35 15.13 -34.09 -17.92
CA LYS A 35 15.42 -33.58 -19.27
C LYS A 35 14.35 -34.05 -20.26
N PHE A 36 13.41 -33.18 -20.60
CA PHE A 36 12.53 -33.38 -21.74
C PHE A 36 13.17 -32.76 -22.99
N SER A 37 13.58 -33.61 -23.95
CA SER A 37 13.95 -33.16 -25.29
C SER A 37 12.71 -33.20 -26.17
N ALA A 38 12.02 -32.06 -26.30
CA ALA A 38 10.96 -31.89 -27.27
C ALA A 38 11.55 -31.28 -28.55
N LYS A 39 11.34 -31.93 -29.71
CA LYS A 39 11.58 -31.31 -31.02
C LYS A 39 10.77 -30.02 -31.09
N ASN A 40 11.48 -28.89 -31.18
CA ASN A 40 10.96 -27.54 -31.21
C ASN A 40 9.90 -27.38 -32.34
N PRO A 41 8.60 -27.24 -32.04
CA PRO A 41 7.61 -26.88 -33.04
C PRO A 41 7.93 -25.47 -33.55
N ARG A 42 7.75 -25.23 -34.84
CA ARG A 42 7.93 -23.88 -35.44
C ARG A 42 7.08 -22.87 -34.68
N LEU A 43 7.73 -22.08 -33.83
CA LEU A 43 7.13 -20.93 -33.17
C LEU A 43 6.67 -19.96 -34.26
N ARG A 44 5.35 -19.89 -34.50
CA ARG A 44 4.77 -18.61 -34.93
C ARG A 44 5.04 -17.66 -33.77
N LYS A 45 5.90 -16.66 -33.99
CA LYS A 45 6.05 -15.54 -33.06
C LYS A 45 4.66 -14.92 -32.90
N ALA A 46 3.95 -15.27 -31.82
CA ALA A 46 2.92 -14.40 -31.31
C ALA A 46 3.65 -13.13 -30.85
N ALA A 47 3.29 -11.99 -31.43
CA ALA A 47 3.77 -10.70 -30.93
C ALA A 47 3.48 -10.67 -29.43
N LYS A 48 4.53 -10.44 -28.64
CA LYS A 48 4.48 -10.31 -27.19
C LYS A 48 3.71 -9.03 -26.86
N ARG A 49 2.38 -9.05 -27.04
CA ARG A 49 1.46 -8.09 -26.44
C ARG A 49 1.27 -8.51 -24.98
N CYS A 50 2.33 -8.42 -24.20
CA CYS A 50 2.14 -8.02 -22.82
C CYS A 50 1.57 -6.60 -22.96
N LEU A 51 0.35 -6.39 -22.49
CA LEU A 51 -0.20 -5.06 -22.27
C LEU A 51 0.85 -4.27 -21.49
N GLN A 52 1.62 -3.44 -22.20
CA GLN A 52 2.26 -2.30 -21.57
C GLN A 52 1.06 -1.43 -21.18
N LEU A 53 0.64 -1.57 -19.93
CA LEU A 53 -0.28 -0.64 -19.31
C LEU A 53 0.38 0.72 -19.45
N ASP A 54 -0.14 1.48 -20.39
CA ASP A 54 0.29 2.83 -20.66
C ASP A 54 -0.07 3.65 -19.42
N HIS A 55 0.95 3.94 -18.60
CA HIS A 55 0.82 4.67 -17.35
C HIS A 55 0.15 6.03 -17.56
N THR A 56 0.19 6.56 -18.79
CA THR A 56 -0.41 7.83 -19.17
C THR A 56 -1.92 7.74 -19.37
N LEU A 57 -2.48 6.58 -19.76
CA LEU A 57 -3.92 6.41 -19.99
C LEU A 57 -4.71 6.18 -18.68
N LEU A 58 -4.06 5.59 -17.66
CA LEU A 58 -4.65 5.40 -16.32
C LEU A 58 -4.83 6.71 -15.55
N MET A 59 -4.04 7.74 -15.85
CA MET A 59 -4.14 9.03 -15.17
C MET A 59 -5.34 9.87 -15.62
N SER A 60 -5.89 9.63 -16.82
CA SER A 60 -7.04 10.37 -17.35
C SER A 60 -8.40 9.83 -16.94
N GLU A 61 -8.49 8.61 -16.38
CA GLU A 61 -9.72 8.04 -15.81
C GLU A 61 -9.81 8.22 -14.27
N ALA A 62 -8.76 8.77 -13.65
CA ALA A 62 -8.56 8.81 -12.20
C ALA A 62 -9.40 9.85 -11.44
N THR A 63 -10.28 10.61 -12.10
CA THR A 63 -11.04 11.68 -11.41
C THR A 63 -12.22 11.16 -10.60
N ASN A 64 -12.62 9.89 -10.74
CA ASN A 64 -13.76 9.28 -10.02
C ASN A 64 -13.44 7.94 -9.34
N TYR A 65 -12.17 7.56 -9.24
CA TYR A 65 -11.81 6.29 -8.60
C TYR A 65 -11.88 6.41 -7.06
N ILE A 66 -12.79 5.65 -6.46
CA ILE A 66 -12.93 5.50 -5.01
C ILE A 66 -12.44 4.08 -4.65
N PRO A 67 -11.40 3.95 -3.80
CA PRO A 67 -10.94 2.65 -3.32
C PRO A 67 -12.05 1.88 -2.60
N LYS A 68 -12.08 0.54 -2.74
CA LYS A 68 -13.08 -0.32 -2.05
C LYS A 68 -12.47 -1.27 -1.02
N THR A 69 -11.16 -1.44 -1.03
CA THR A 69 -10.41 -2.33 -0.12
C THR A 69 -9.26 -1.57 0.52
N GLU A 70 -8.77 -2.06 1.67
CA GLU A 70 -7.60 -1.48 2.34
C GLU A 70 -6.37 -1.49 1.42
N LEU A 71 -6.23 -2.53 0.60
CA LEU A 71 -5.15 -2.66 -0.38
C LEU A 71 -5.26 -1.61 -1.49
N GLU A 72 -6.46 -1.38 -2.01
CA GLU A 72 -6.71 -0.34 -3.00
C GLU A 72 -6.46 1.06 -2.42
N LEU A 73 -6.88 1.30 -1.18
CA LEU A 73 -6.67 2.56 -0.47
C LEU A 73 -5.19 2.82 -0.26
N GLU A 74 -4.43 1.81 0.20
CA GLU A 74 -2.98 1.87 0.35
C GLU A 74 -2.30 2.22 -0.98
N ALA A 75 -2.67 1.53 -2.07
CA ALA A 75 -2.11 1.77 -3.39
C ALA A 75 -2.41 3.20 -3.88
N TRP A 76 -3.65 3.66 -3.72
CA TRP A 76 -4.06 5.02 -4.05
C TRP A 76 -3.29 6.06 -3.22
N MET A 77 -3.14 5.83 -1.91
CA MET A 77 -2.38 6.70 -1.02
C MET A 77 -0.91 6.81 -1.43
N LYS A 78 -0.27 5.69 -1.79
CA LYS A 78 1.12 5.66 -2.29
C LYS A 78 1.26 6.42 -3.61
N ALA A 79 0.33 6.22 -4.54
CA ALA A 79 0.32 6.92 -5.83
C ALA A 79 0.13 8.44 -5.66
N ASN A 80 -0.63 8.86 -4.64
CA ASN A 80 -0.93 10.26 -4.34
C ASN A 80 -0.03 10.89 -3.26
N CYS A 81 1.06 10.20 -2.89
CA CYS A 81 2.08 10.68 -1.95
C CYS A 81 1.57 11.07 -0.57
N PHE A 82 0.64 10.29 -0.02
CA PHE A 82 0.26 10.38 1.39
C PHE A 82 1.38 9.91 2.32
N ASN A 83 1.34 10.38 3.57
CA ASN A 83 2.37 10.10 4.57
C ASN A 83 1.99 8.89 5.45
N PHE A 84 2.65 7.75 5.27
CA PHE A 84 2.42 6.53 6.07
C PHE A 84 3.06 6.55 7.47
N GLN A 85 3.73 7.64 7.87
CA GLN A 85 4.25 7.77 9.24
C GLN A 85 3.12 7.99 10.27
N SER A 86 1.96 8.51 9.83
CA SER A 86 0.80 8.83 10.67
C SER A 86 -0.47 8.09 10.27
N TYR A 87 -0.39 7.15 9.33
CA TYR A 87 -1.52 6.31 8.94
C TYR A 87 -1.10 4.85 8.83
N SER A 88 -1.83 3.99 9.55
CA SER A 88 -1.76 2.54 9.45
C SER A 88 -2.90 2.04 8.58
N ILE A 89 -2.62 1.80 7.31
CA ILE A 89 -3.58 1.31 6.32
C ILE A 89 -3.02 0.00 5.77
N ASN A 90 -3.82 -1.07 5.79
CA ASN A 90 -3.38 -2.40 5.39
C ASN A 90 -2.20 -2.94 6.26
N GLY A 91 -2.19 -2.58 7.55
CA GLY A 91 -1.36 -3.24 8.57
C GLY A 91 0.09 -2.74 8.75
N ASN A 92 0.46 -1.55 8.25
CA ASN A 92 1.76 -0.96 8.56
C ASN A 92 1.83 -0.43 10.00
N ALA A 93 2.98 -0.60 10.66
CA ALA A 93 3.15 -0.10 12.04
C ALA A 93 3.27 1.44 12.05
N ILE A 94 2.63 2.07 13.04
CA ILE A 94 2.76 3.50 13.35
C ILE A 94 2.95 3.68 14.86
N PHE A 95 3.66 4.74 15.24
CA PHE A 95 3.83 5.12 16.65
C PHE A 95 2.73 6.07 17.12
N GLU A 96 2.36 7.02 16.26
CA GLU A 96 1.28 7.99 16.48
C GLU A 96 0.54 8.20 15.16
N GLY A 97 -0.79 8.33 15.22
CA GLY A 97 -1.63 8.58 14.05
C GLY A 97 -2.86 7.70 13.97
N TYR A 98 -3.50 7.72 12.81
CA TYR A 98 -4.75 7.00 12.59
C TYR A 98 -4.52 5.62 11.97
N GLY A 99 -5.45 4.70 12.12
CA GLY A 99 -5.35 3.42 11.44
C GLY A 99 -6.65 2.66 11.30
N ILE A 100 -6.63 1.74 10.34
CA ILE A 100 -7.63 0.70 10.19
C ILE A 100 -7.13 -0.56 10.88
N ASP A 101 -8.01 -1.22 11.62
CA ASP A 101 -7.76 -2.54 12.20
C ASP A 101 -9.06 -3.34 12.26
N ARG A 102 -8.97 -4.60 12.66
CA ARG A 102 -10.11 -5.51 12.77
C ARG A 102 -10.27 -6.01 14.21
N PHE A 103 -11.52 -6.04 14.68
CA PHE A 103 -11.89 -6.66 15.94
C PHE A 103 -13.07 -7.59 15.72
N GLY A 104 -12.81 -8.90 15.74
CA GLY A 104 -13.80 -9.90 15.35
C GLY A 104 -14.23 -9.70 13.90
N SER A 105 -15.53 -9.53 13.67
CA SER A 105 -16.09 -9.26 12.34
C SER A 105 -16.16 -7.76 11.99
N LEU A 106 -15.77 -6.87 12.91
CA LEU A 106 -15.89 -5.43 12.72
C LEU A 106 -14.56 -4.82 12.27
N PHE A 107 -14.68 -3.77 11.48
CA PHE A 107 -13.59 -2.87 11.16
C PHE A 107 -13.59 -1.69 12.13
N ILE A 108 -12.39 -1.25 12.51
CA ILE A 108 -12.18 -0.16 13.46
C ILE A 108 -11.36 0.93 12.79
N TRP A 109 -11.88 2.15 12.82
CA TRP A 109 -11.06 3.35 12.68
C TRP A 109 -10.59 3.77 14.07
N TYR A 110 -9.28 3.85 14.27
CA TYR A 110 -8.67 4.22 15.54
C TYR A 110 -7.66 5.34 15.37
N TYR A 111 -7.32 5.98 16.49
CA TYR A 111 -6.14 6.83 16.62
C TYR A 111 -5.26 6.27 17.73
N THR A 112 -3.95 6.33 17.55
CA THR A 112 -2.98 5.98 18.58
C THR A 112 -2.03 7.14 18.85
N GLU A 113 -1.70 7.34 20.12
CA GLU A 113 -0.68 8.28 20.56
C GLU A 113 0.14 7.62 21.66
N ARG A 114 1.47 7.54 21.46
CA ARG A 114 2.41 6.94 22.44
C ARG A 114 2.01 5.54 22.90
N GLY A 115 1.45 4.74 21.99
CA GLY A 115 1.01 3.38 22.25
C GLY A 115 -0.36 3.26 22.93
N GLU A 116 -0.95 4.37 23.38
CA GLU A 116 -2.35 4.39 23.79
C GLU A 116 -3.23 4.44 22.55
N ARG A 117 -4.24 3.59 22.49
CA ARG A 117 -5.11 3.45 21.33
C ARG A 117 -6.55 3.78 21.70
N ASN A 118 -7.15 4.66 20.93
CA ASN A 118 -8.54 5.08 21.05
C ASN A 118 -9.30 4.64 19.81
N THR A 119 -10.32 3.80 19.99
CA THR A 119 -11.27 3.49 18.93
C THR A 119 -12.17 4.69 18.68
N LEU A 120 -12.21 5.17 17.44
CA LEU A 120 -13.02 6.32 17.04
C LEU A 120 -14.37 5.86 16.48
N LYS A 121 -14.38 4.80 15.66
CA LYS A 121 -15.59 4.33 14.98
C LYS A 121 -15.50 2.86 14.56
N TYR A 122 -16.65 2.21 14.45
CA TYR A 122 -16.81 0.83 13.99
C TYR A 122 -17.56 0.79 12.66
N PHE A 123 -17.24 -0.21 11.83
CA PHE A 123 -17.88 -0.47 10.55
C PHE A 123 -18.10 -1.97 10.35
N GLN A 124 -19.12 -2.34 9.56
CA GLN A 124 -19.48 -3.74 9.34
C GLN A 124 -18.72 -4.34 8.16
N THR A 125 -18.35 -3.51 7.18
CA THR A 125 -17.69 -3.97 5.96
C THR A 125 -16.43 -3.19 5.66
N GLU A 126 -15.56 -3.77 4.84
CA GLU A 126 -14.33 -3.12 4.38
C GLU A 126 -14.62 -1.89 3.52
N GLU A 127 -15.62 -1.99 2.64
CA GLU A 127 -16.01 -0.89 1.75
C GLU A 127 -16.47 0.34 2.55
N GLU A 128 -17.26 0.15 3.62
CA GLU A 128 -17.73 1.23 4.48
C GLU A 128 -16.58 1.98 5.19
N ILE A 129 -15.62 1.26 5.77
CA ILE A 129 -14.50 1.91 6.45
C ILE A 129 -13.56 2.58 5.43
N VAL A 130 -13.33 1.95 4.27
CA VAL A 130 -12.46 2.50 3.23
C VAL A 130 -13.05 3.78 2.66
N GLU A 131 -14.36 3.83 2.38
CA GLU A 131 -15.04 5.04 1.91
C GLU A 131 -14.97 6.17 2.95
N TYR A 132 -15.19 5.82 4.22
CA TYR A 132 -15.06 6.77 5.33
C TYR A 132 -13.63 7.34 5.42
N VAL A 133 -12.62 6.47 5.48
CA VAL A 133 -11.21 6.91 5.60
C VAL A 133 -10.75 7.67 4.36
N PHE A 134 -11.17 7.26 3.17
CA PHE A 134 -10.91 7.99 1.93
C PHE A 134 -11.46 9.43 1.99
N THR A 135 -12.63 9.62 2.58
CA THR A 135 -13.24 10.94 2.78
C THR A 135 -12.46 11.76 3.82
N GLU A 136 -12.09 11.15 4.96
CA GLU A 136 -11.27 11.81 5.99
C GLU A 136 -9.93 12.27 5.42
N LEU A 137 -9.23 11.41 4.66
CA LEU A 137 -7.93 11.71 4.04
C LEU A 137 -7.99 12.87 3.04
N GLN A 138 -9.10 13.04 2.33
CA GLN A 138 -9.28 14.17 1.40
C GLN A 138 -9.49 15.50 2.13
N ASN A 139 -10.07 15.46 3.33
CA ASN A 139 -10.31 16.64 4.15
C ASN A 139 -9.13 16.98 5.07
N ASP A 140 -8.20 16.04 5.26
CA ASP A 140 -7.05 16.22 6.11
C ASP A 140 -5.88 16.91 5.37
N LYS A 141 -5.70 18.20 5.70
CA LYS A 141 -4.60 19.04 5.18
C LYS A 141 -3.20 18.52 5.53
N TRP A 142 -3.07 17.66 6.54
CA TRP A 142 -1.82 17.08 7.02
C TRP A 142 -1.53 15.70 6.45
N ALA A 143 -2.52 15.03 5.84
CA ALA A 143 -2.35 13.66 5.36
C ALA A 143 -1.26 13.49 4.29
N LYS A 144 -0.97 14.58 3.56
CA LYS A 144 0.10 14.68 2.57
C LYS A 144 1.33 15.45 3.06
N ALA A 145 1.40 15.82 4.33
CA ALA A 145 2.54 16.56 4.88
C ALA A 145 3.67 15.60 5.27
N HIS A 146 4.84 15.81 4.69
CA HIS A 146 6.06 15.03 4.97
C HIS A 146 7.06 15.90 5.70
N CYS A 147 7.39 15.53 6.93
CA CYS A 147 8.41 16.24 7.71
C CYS A 147 9.79 15.99 7.11
N ILE A 148 10.44 17.04 6.64
CA ILE A 148 11.79 17.01 6.07
C ILE A 148 12.81 17.82 6.88
N GLY A 149 12.35 18.67 7.81
CA GLY A 149 13.20 19.41 8.73
C GLY A 149 12.73 19.21 10.15
N PHE A 150 13.67 18.90 11.05
CA PHE A 150 13.44 18.79 12.49
C PHE A 150 14.72 19.26 13.17
N THR A 151 14.76 20.51 13.62
CA THR A 151 15.98 21.12 14.17
C THR A 151 15.66 22.10 15.30
N THR A 152 16.56 22.21 16.28
CA THR A 152 16.52 23.25 17.31
C THR A 152 17.22 24.54 16.86
N ASN A 153 17.90 24.53 15.70
CA ASN A 153 18.58 25.69 15.15
C ASN A 153 17.67 26.45 14.19
N LYS A 154 17.20 27.62 14.61
CA LYS A 154 16.34 28.50 13.79
C LYS A 154 16.98 28.86 12.44
N ASN A 155 18.30 29.06 12.39
CA ASN A 155 18.98 29.43 11.14
C ASN A 155 18.96 28.29 10.13
N GLU A 156 19.02 27.03 10.57
CA GLU A 156 18.87 25.89 9.67
C GLU A 156 17.45 25.79 9.11
N ALA A 157 16.43 26.12 9.92
CA ALA A 157 15.06 26.20 9.44
C ALA A 157 14.86 27.31 8.38
N VAL A 158 15.51 28.46 8.55
CA VAL A 158 15.53 29.54 7.55
C VAL A 158 16.29 29.12 6.28
N GLU A 159 17.47 28.51 6.41
CA GLU A 159 18.24 28.03 5.24
C GLU A 159 17.44 27.00 4.43
N LEU A 160 16.73 26.09 5.13
CA LEU A 160 15.86 25.11 4.48
C LEU A 160 14.69 25.77 3.74
N SER A 161 14.03 26.77 4.36
CA SER A 161 12.91 27.45 3.72
C SER A 161 13.34 28.23 2.47
N GLU A 162 14.50 28.90 2.50
CA GLU A 162 15.09 29.57 1.33
C GLU A 162 15.38 28.60 0.19
N LYS A 163 15.92 27.42 0.49
CA LYS A 163 16.17 26.36 -0.52
C LYS A 163 14.86 25.87 -1.13
N LEU A 164 13.83 25.59 -0.32
CA LEU A 164 12.53 25.13 -0.82
C LEU A 164 11.85 26.20 -1.69
N ASN A 165 11.92 27.47 -1.28
CA ASN A 165 11.45 28.61 -2.08
C ASN A 165 12.17 28.68 -3.44
N SER A 166 13.50 28.50 -3.46
CA SER A 166 14.27 28.51 -4.71
C SER A 166 13.89 27.38 -5.68
N LEU A 167 13.36 26.28 -5.15
CA LEU A 167 12.87 25.13 -5.91
C LEU A 167 11.38 25.24 -6.27
N THR A 168 10.70 26.32 -5.86
CA THR A 168 9.25 26.51 -6.01
C THR A 168 8.46 25.32 -5.45
N ILE A 169 8.83 24.87 -4.26
CA ILE A 169 8.15 23.77 -3.55
C ILE A 169 7.27 24.37 -2.46
N ASP A 170 6.01 23.95 -2.40
CA ASP A 170 5.10 24.33 -1.33
C ASP A 170 5.47 23.62 -0.03
N PHE A 171 5.64 24.42 1.03
CA PHE A 171 5.96 23.93 2.36
C PHE A 171 5.32 24.81 3.43
N PHE A 172 5.30 24.32 4.65
CA PHE A 172 5.01 25.14 5.82
C PHE A 172 5.95 24.76 6.97
N GLN A 173 6.06 25.66 7.93
CA GLN A 173 6.89 25.50 9.12
C GLN A 173 6.07 25.76 10.36
N ASP A 174 6.41 25.06 11.44
CA ASP A 174 5.91 25.35 12.76
C ASP A 174 7.02 25.24 13.81
N GLU A 175 6.68 25.65 15.02
CA GLU A 175 7.55 25.64 16.19
C GLU A 175 6.81 24.95 17.33
N ILE A 176 7.42 23.90 17.88
CA ILE A 176 6.86 23.12 18.99
C ILE A 176 7.83 23.07 20.18
N PRO A 177 7.35 23.12 21.43
CA PRO A 177 8.21 23.07 22.63
C PRO A 177 8.64 21.62 22.97
N TYR A 178 9.25 20.91 22.01
CA TYR A 178 9.55 19.48 22.13
C TYR A 178 10.54 19.16 23.26
N TYR A 179 11.60 19.96 23.43
CA TYR A 179 12.58 19.84 24.52
C TYR A 179 12.30 20.83 25.67
N GLY A 180 11.04 21.22 25.83
CA GLY A 180 10.58 22.21 26.80
C GLY A 180 10.39 23.61 26.21
N LEU A 181 9.74 24.49 26.98
CA LEU A 181 9.30 25.82 26.52
C LEU A 181 10.41 26.72 25.96
N ASN A 182 11.65 26.53 26.43
CA ASN A 182 12.80 27.35 26.02
C ASN A 182 13.67 26.69 24.94
N ASN A 183 13.40 25.44 24.58
CA ASN A 183 14.15 24.68 23.58
C ASN A 183 13.18 24.15 22.52
N PRO A 184 12.62 25.04 21.70
CA PRO A 184 11.69 24.63 20.66
C PRO A 184 12.41 23.85 19.56
N VAL A 185 11.62 23.04 18.85
CA VAL A 185 11.99 22.44 17.59
C VAL A 185 11.23 23.14 16.48
N PHE A 186 11.96 23.53 15.45
CA PHE A 186 11.44 24.04 14.19
C PHE A 186 11.25 22.86 13.23
N ARG A 187 10.00 22.63 12.82
CA ARG A 187 9.67 21.57 11.86
C ARG A 187 9.37 22.18 10.52
N THR A 188 9.77 21.49 9.45
CA THR A 188 9.48 21.88 8.08
C THR A 188 8.84 20.73 7.35
N PHE A 189 7.70 20.99 6.73
CA PHE A 189 6.89 19.99 6.05
C PHE A 189 6.70 20.34 4.59
N VAL A 190 6.93 19.38 3.71
CA VAL A 190 6.64 19.48 2.27
C VAL A 190 5.39 18.69 1.96
N LEU A 191 4.52 19.25 1.12
CA LEU A 191 3.25 18.63 0.75
C LEU A 191 3.38 17.73 -0.49
N GLY A 192 2.56 16.68 -0.54
CA GLY A 192 2.34 15.90 -1.76
C GLY A 192 3.59 15.16 -2.22
N CYS A 193 3.86 15.12 -3.52
CA CYS A 193 4.97 14.32 -4.06
C CYS A 193 6.33 15.00 -4.05
N ASP A 194 6.40 16.30 -3.74
CA ASP A 194 7.65 17.06 -3.83
C ASP A 194 8.69 16.64 -2.78
N TRP A 195 8.27 16.03 -1.67
CA TRP A 195 9.21 15.51 -0.65
C TRP A 195 10.21 14.52 -1.25
N LYS A 196 9.82 13.77 -2.29
CA LYS A 196 10.69 12.80 -2.99
C LYS A 196 11.85 13.49 -3.70
N ARG A 197 11.65 14.74 -4.15
CA ARG A 197 12.66 15.54 -4.87
C ARG A 197 13.70 16.16 -3.94
N VAL A 198 13.38 16.30 -2.64
CA VAL A 198 14.20 16.97 -1.63
C VAL A 198 14.70 16.03 -0.54
N ASN A 199 14.90 14.75 -0.89
CA ASN A 199 15.35 13.74 0.04
C ASN A 199 16.78 14.03 0.58
N ASP A 200 17.61 14.69 -0.23
CA ASP A 200 18.92 15.20 0.18
C ASP A 200 18.80 16.28 1.27
N LEU A 201 17.83 17.20 1.12
CA LEU A 201 17.53 18.19 2.16
C LEU A 201 17.03 17.50 3.43
N LYS A 202 16.17 16.49 3.32
CA LYS A 202 15.70 15.72 4.48
C LYS A 202 16.87 15.09 5.25
N GLN A 203 17.82 14.46 4.56
CA GLN A 203 19.00 13.87 5.21
C GLN A 203 19.86 14.90 5.97
N LYS A 204 19.91 16.15 5.48
CA LYS A 204 20.68 17.23 6.13
C LYS A 204 19.94 17.86 7.31
N TYR A 205 18.64 18.13 7.17
CA TYR A 205 17.90 18.98 8.11
C TYR A 205 16.97 18.24 9.06
N TYR A 206 16.72 16.95 8.83
CA TYR A 206 15.96 16.12 9.76
C TYR A 206 16.90 15.50 10.81
N LYS A 207 16.95 16.11 11.99
CA LYS A 207 17.73 15.59 13.12
C LYS A 207 16.78 14.77 14.00
N ALA A 208 16.81 13.45 13.84
CA ALA A 208 15.93 12.56 14.60
C ALA A 208 16.06 12.84 16.11
N PRO A 209 14.94 12.81 16.87
CA PRO A 209 15.00 12.88 18.32
C PRO A 209 15.92 11.78 18.86
N SER A 210 16.87 12.16 19.70
CA SER A 210 17.80 11.25 20.40
C SER A 210 17.25 10.81 21.74
#